data_AF-A0A9E5PMU8-F1
#
_entry.id   AF-A0A9E5PMU8-F1
#
_cell.length_a   1.000
_cell.length_b   1.000
_cell.length_c   1.000
_cell.angle_alpha   90.00
_cell.angle_beta   90.00
_cell.angle_gamma   90.00
#
_symmetry.space_group_name_H-M   'P 1'
#
loop_
_entity.id
_entity.type
_entity.pdbx_description
1 polymer ?
#
loop_
_entity_poly.entity_id
_entity_poly.type
_entity_poly.pdbx_seq_one_letter_code
_entity_poly.pdbx_strand_id
1 'polypeptide(L)' 'DWGARLGYTPAMLAEVNRQAIALLEAVRSEYEPASAPVVISGCIGPRGDGYTADTTMNPNQAKAYHAIQVETFADT' A
#
# COMPACT_ATOMS: atom_id res chain seq x y z
N ASP A 1 -10.48 -4.49 5.68
CA ASP A 1 -11.66 -4.01 6.45
C ASP A 1 -11.55 -2.53 6.78
N TRP A 2 -10.37 -2.01 7.11
CA TRP A 2 -10.15 -0.57 7.33
C TRP A 2 -10.67 0.33 6.21
N GLY A 3 -10.35 0.04 4.94
CA GLY A 3 -10.90 0.79 3.81
C GLY A 3 -12.43 0.85 3.82
N ALA A 4 -13.10 -0.27 4.06
CA ALA A 4 -14.56 -0.31 4.14
C ALA A 4 -15.10 0.50 5.34
N ARG A 5 -14.42 0.49 6.50
CA ARG A 5 -14.79 1.33 7.66
C ARG A 5 -14.67 2.83 7.36
N LEU A 6 -13.80 3.20 6.43
CA LEU A 6 -13.67 4.57 5.90
C LEU A 6 -14.63 4.87 4.75
N GLY A 7 -15.51 3.92 4.38
CA GLY A 7 -16.46 4.07 3.28
C GLY A 7 -15.88 3.77 1.89
N TYR A 8 -14.69 3.18 1.80
CA TYR A 8 -14.09 2.84 0.52
C TYR A 8 -14.56 1.49 0.00
N THR A 9 -14.95 1.47 -1.28
CA THR A 9 -15.02 0.24 -2.05
C THR A 9 -13.61 -0.28 -2.37
N PRO A 10 -13.45 -1.55 -2.78
CA PRO A 10 -12.16 -2.06 -3.26
C PRO A 10 -11.53 -1.21 -4.38
N ALA A 11 -12.34 -0.73 -5.32
CA ALA A 11 -11.86 0.11 -6.42
C ALA A 11 -11.37 1.49 -5.91
N MET A 12 -12.10 2.11 -4.98
CA MET A 12 -11.65 3.35 -4.34
C MET A 12 -10.37 3.15 -3.54
N LEU A 13 -10.26 2.01 -2.83
CA LEU A 13 -9.05 1.68 -2.08
C LEU A 13 -7.84 1.50 -3.02
N ALA A 14 -8.02 0.85 -4.17
CA ALA A 14 -6.97 0.76 -5.18
C ALA A 14 -6.59 2.15 -5.70
N GLU A 15 -7.58 2.99 -6.00
CA GLU A 15 -7.35 4.34 -6.51
C GLU A 15 -6.54 5.22 -5.56
N VAL A 16 -6.87 5.24 -4.26
CA VAL A 16 -6.08 6.02 -3.29
C VAL A 16 -4.65 5.48 -3.12
N ASN A 17 -4.43 4.17 -3.30
CA ASN A 17 -3.08 3.60 -3.31
C ASN A 17 -2.29 4.07 -4.55
N ARG A 18 -2.91 4.11 -5.74
CA ARG A 18 -2.26 4.67 -6.95
C ARG A 18 -1.93 6.15 -6.79
N GLN A 19 -2.83 6.93 -6.19
CA GLN A 19 -2.58 8.34 -5.91
C GLN A 19 -1.41 8.54 -4.94
N ALA A 20 -1.24 7.64 -3.96
CA ALA A 20 -0.07 7.67 -3.08
C ALA A 20 1.23 7.41 -3.85
N ILE A 21 1.25 6.44 -4.78
CA ILE A 21 2.41 6.19 -5.65
C ILE A 21 2.68 7.41 -6.55
N ALA A 22 1.67 7.96 -7.21
CA ALA A 22 1.82 9.13 -8.08
C ALA A 22 2.38 10.36 -7.33
N LEU A 23 1.99 10.55 -6.06
CA LEU A 23 2.59 11.58 -5.21
C LEU A 23 4.09 11.34 -4.98
N LEU A 24 4.48 10.10 -4.68
CA LEU A 24 5.90 9.74 -4.48
C LEU A 24 6.70 9.87 -5.78
N GLU A 25 6.10 9.56 -6.93
CA GLU A 25 6.71 9.78 -8.24
C GLU A 25 6.96 11.25 -8.53
N ALA A 26 6.01 12.13 -8.19
CA ALA A 26 6.20 13.58 -8.32
C ALA A 26 7.37 14.07 -7.44
N VAL A 27 7.44 13.61 -6.19
CA VAL A 27 8.56 13.93 -5.28
C VAL A 27 9.88 13.41 -5.85
N ARG A 28 9.93 12.16 -6.32
CA ARG A 28 11.14 11.60 -6.96
C ARG A 28 11.55 12.44 -8.17
N SER A 29 10.62 12.78 -9.05
CA SER A 29 10.91 13.57 -10.25
C SER A 29 11.49 14.95 -9.93
N GLU A 30 11.12 15.57 -8.81
CA GLU A 30 11.60 16.90 -8.42
C GLU A 30 12.97 16.84 -7.73
N TYR A 31 13.24 15.78 -6.95
CA TYR A 31 14.39 15.75 -6.04
C TYR A 31 15.43 14.66 -6.33
N GLU A 32 15.18 13.74 -7.27
CA GLU A 32 16.13 12.66 -7.60
C GLU A 32 17.43 13.23 -8.20
N PRO A 33 18.59 13.00 -7.55
CA PRO A 33 19.87 13.42 -8.11
C PRO A 33 20.31 12.47 -9.22
N ALA A 34 20.94 13.01 -10.26
CA ALA A 34 21.48 12.21 -11.36
C ALA A 34 22.49 11.14 -10.92
N SER A 35 23.12 11.31 -9.76
CA SER A 35 24.13 10.41 -9.21
C SER A 35 23.58 9.27 -8.34
N ALA A 36 22.31 9.32 -7.93
CA ALA A 36 21.74 8.31 -7.05
C ALA A 36 20.23 8.12 -7.32
N PRO A 37 19.85 7.04 -8.03
CA PRO A 37 18.46 6.70 -8.24
C PRO A 37 17.69 6.51 -6.92
N VAL A 38 16.47 7.01 -6.86
CA VAL A 38 15.56 6.92 -5.73
C VAL A 38 14.45 5.90 -6.04
N VAL A 39 14.36 4.87 -5.22
CA VAL A 39 13.32 3.84 -5.34
C VAL A 39 12.08 4.20 -4.55
N ILE A 40 10.91 3.82 -5.05
CA ILE A 40 9.63 3.92 -4.33
C ILE A 40 9.34 2.56 -3.69
N SER A 41 9.08 2.56 -2.38
CA SER A 41 8.72 1.35 -1.63
C SER A 41 7.22 1.30 -1.39
N GLY A 42 6.54 0.32 -1.99
CA GLY A 42 5.12 0.03 -1.72
C GLY A 42 4.94 -0.64 -0.36
N CYS A 43 4.87 0.18 0.70
CA CYS A 43 4.80 -0.33 2.07
C CYS A 43 3.47 -1.04 2.36
N ILE A 44 3.55 -2.29 2.80
CA ILE A 44 2.39 -3.08 3.27
C ILE A 44 2.46 -3.20 4.79
N GLY A 45 1.51 -2.55 5.48
CA GLY A 45 1.38 -2.61 6.93
C GLY A 45 0.65 -3.87 7.42
N PRO A 46 0.77 -4.21 8.71
CA PRO A 46 -0.04 -5.25 9.33
C PRO A 46 -1.54 -4.87 9.31
N ARG A 47 -2.42 -5.87 9.44
CA ARG A 47 -3.88 -5.61 9.54
C ARG A 47 -4.27 -4.91 10.83
N GLY A 48 -3.66 -5.31 11.95
CA GLY A 48 -3.89 -4.76 13.28
C GLY A 48 -2.79 -3.77 13.69
N ASP A 49 -2.63 -3.57 14.99
CA ASP A 49 -1.51 -2.81 15.53
C ASP A 49 -0.20 -3.63 15.38
N GLY A 50 0.82 -3.06 14.75
CA GLY A 50 2.10 -3.74 14.52
C GLY A 50 2.90 -4.05 15.79
N TYR A 51 2.50 -3.48 16.93
CA TYR A 51 3.12 -3.75 18.24
C TYR A 51 2.41 -4.83 19.05
N THR A 52 1.13 -5.10 18.74
CA THR A 52 0.31 -6.04 19.48
C THR A 52 -0.22 -7.12 18.54
N ALA A 53 0.34 -8.32 18.62
CA ALA A 53 -0.12 -9.47 17.85
C ALA A 53 -1.39 -10.10 18.47
N ASP A 54 -2.41 -9.30 18.77
CA ASP A 54 -3.69 -9.77 19.34
C ASP A 54 -4.54 -10.55 18.32
N THR A 55 -4.29 -10.31 17.02
CA THR A 55 -5.03 -10.90 15.92
C THR A 55 -4.07 -11.53 14.91
N THR A 56 -3.98 -12.86 14.94
CA THR A 56 -3.19 -13.63 13.98
C THR A 56 -4.05 -14.07 12.79
N MET A 57 -3.53 -13.84 11.58
CA MET A 57 -4.12 -14.36 10.35
C MET A 57 -3.37 -15.62 9.93
N ASN A 58 -4.10 -16.62 9.45
CA ASN A 58 -3.47 -17.72 8.72
C ASN A 58 -2.97 -17.20 7.34
N PRO A 59 -2.09 -17.95 6.66
CA PRO A 59 -1.51 -17.50 5.39
C PRO A 59 -2.54 -17.15 4.31
N ASN A 60 -3.64 -17.89 4.21
CA ASN A 60 -4.70 -17.62 3.22
C ASN A 60 -5.45 -16.32 3.53
N GLN A 61 -5.72 -16.06 4.81
CA GLN A 61 -6.33 -14.81 5.26
C GLN A 61 -5.42 -13.61 4.99
N ALA A 62 -4.12 -13.74 5.30
CA ALA A 62 -3.14 -12.70 5.02
C ALA A 62 -3.07 -12.40 3.52
N LYS A 63 -2.96 -13.45 2.68
CA LYS A 63 -2.99 -13.30 1.22
C LYS A 63 -4.25 -12.55 0.77
N ALA A 64 -5.43 -13.01 1.16
CA ALA A 64 -6.69 -12.40 0.73
C ALA A 64 -6.83 -10.94 1.21
N TYR A 65 -6.38 -10.64 2.43
CA TYR A 65 -6.46 -9.31 3.00
C TYR A 65 -5.52 -8.31 2.31
N HIS A 66 -4.28 -8.72 2.02
CA HIS A 66 -3.25 -7.84 1.43
C HIS A 66 -3.27 -7.81 -0.10
N ALA A 67 -3.90 -8.78 -0.77
CA ALA A 67 -3.89 -8.95 -2.23
C ALA A 67 -4.24 -7.67 -2.98
N ILE A 68 -5.33 -6.98 -2.63
CA ILE A 68 -5.79 -5.78 -3.34
C ILE A 68 -4.69 -4.71 -3.38
N GLN A 69 -4.00 -4.47 -2.27
CA GLN A 69 -2.95 -3.45 -2.20
C GLN A 69 -1.69 -3.90 -2.95
N VAL A 70 -1.29 -5.17 -2.80
CA VAL A 70 -0.13 -5.74 -3.51
C VAL A 70 -0.33 -5.72 -5.03
N GLU A 71 -1.49 -6.16 -5.50
CA GLU A 71 -1.87 -6.14 -6.92
C GLU A 71 -1.94 -4.71 -7.43
N THR A 72 -2.52 -3.78 -6.65
CA THR A 72 -2.55 -2.36 -7.03
C THR A 72 -1.14 -1.78 -7.20
N PHE A 73 -0.22 -2.05 -6.27
CA PHE A 73 1.16 -1.57 -6.38
C PHE A 73 1.97 -2.27 -7.49
N ALA A 74 1.62 -3.52 -7.84
CA ALA A 74 2.26 -4.21 -8.97
C ALA A 74 1.84 -3.64 -10.33
N ASP A 75 0.64 -3.04 -10.40
CA ASP A 75 0.05 -2.45 -11.60
C ASP A 75 0.35 -0.94 -11.75
N THR A 76 1.12 -0.34 -10.82
CA THR A 76 1.63 1.04 -10.93
C THR A 76 3.06 1.04 -11.43
#